data_AF-A0A5B7ZYV4-F1
#
_entry.id   AF-A0A5B7ZYV4-F1
#
_cell.length_a   1.000
_cell.length_b   1.000
_cell.length_c   1.000
_cell.angle_alpha   90.00
_cell.angle_beta   90.00
_cell.angle_gamma   90.00
#
_symmetry.space_group_name_H-M   'P 1'
#
loop_
_entity.id
_entity.type
_entity.pdbx_description
1 polymer ?
#
loop_
_entity_poly.entity_id
_entity_poly.type
_entity_poly.pdbx_seq_one_letter_code
_entity_poly.pdbx_strand_id
1 'polypeptide(L)'
;MPRILQVVEHQKLSIGDTQGDTVFEQRHFDRLARYHDEQAGHLYFDLRRTAVVFGHHVGVIQVGDITIEILPKVDDVESAGEKVLGKWHDILLRMLHEAEIIPVDTLSNALLREKSNSLLDVYLNLFLNEVEALLHRGLVKRYRQVEGQQQALRGALQFGQHIARNLVHQERFYTRHQTYDHQHRHNQLVRQALVLVPRLTSSPTLRGRTARAMLQWAETPAIKVTAATFSRLTYSRKTEAYRPALRIARLLLLNHSPDLRGGGEDLIALLFNMNRLWEQYLLRTLQRLYEPLGWEVTKPRSQIFWEGTGTKSSMEPDILIKVPGKGSIVLDAKWKRPYGKPAGADLRQLYAYAQYYGANHTLLCYPYSHMEAATEGMFMLPYLAPDATHPITITCGTTFVRVGGASSHPDEPSLDDQGYLRCSPIPQLLSWLPEQAEKLPSISSQAAALGQQ
;
A
#
# COMPACT_ATOMS: atom_id res chain seq x y z
N MET A 1 25.87 9.43 -2.11
CA MET A 1 24.50 9.85 -2.45
C MET A 1 23.75 8.66 -3.01
N PRO A 2 22.44 8.53 -2.77
CA PRO A 2 21.66 7.45 -3.37
C PRO A 2 21.61 7.63 -4.89
N ARG A 3 21.85 6.54 -5.63
CA ARG A 3 21.85 6.51 -7.09
C ARG A 3 20.44 6.21 -7.57
N ILE A 4 19.64 7.26 -7.81
CA ILE A 4 18.21 7.16 -8.10
C ILE A 4 17.95 7.48 -9.58
N LEU A 5 17.18 6.63 -10.24
CA LEU A 5 16.56 6.88 -11.54
C LEU A 5 15.04 6.97 -11.35
N GLN A 6 14.45 8.10 -11.71
CA GLN A 6 13.01 8.32 -11.64
C GLN A 6 12.41 8.22 -13.04
N VAL A 7 11.41 7.36 -13.16
CA VAL A 7 10.62 7.15 -14.36
C VAL A 7 9.14 7.27 -14.00
N VAL A 8 8.28 7.46 -14.99
CA VAL A 8 6.82 7.45 -14.80
C VAL A 8 6.20 6.17 -15.37
N GLU A 9 4.95 5.88 -15.00
CA GLU A 9 4.16 4.79 -15.60
C GLU A 9 4.23 4.84 -17.14
N HIS A 10 4.30 3.67 -17.78
CA HIS A 10 4.42 3.52 -19.24
C HIS A 10 5.68 4.10 -19.89
N GLN A 11 6.62 4.64 -19.10
CA GLN A 11 7.89 5.10 -19.62
C GLN A 11 8.84 3.94 -19.91
N LYS A 12 9.73 4.16 -20.87
CA LYS A 12 10.84 3.27 -21.21
C LYS A 12 12.12 3.76 -20.52
N LEU A 13 12.88 2.84 -19.94
CA LEU A 13 14.24 3.05 -19.46
C LEU A 13 15.21 2.19 -20.29
N SER A 14 16.10 2.84 -21.02
CA SER A 14 17.04 2.21 -21.96
C SER A 14 18.45 2.16 -21.39
N ILE A 15 19.22 1.15 -21.79
CA ILE A 15 20.63 1.05 -21.38
C ILE A 15 21.39 2.27 -21.89
N GLY A 16 22.10 2.93 -20.97
CA GLY A 16 22.81 4.20 -21.20
C GLY A 16 22.03 5.44 -20.78
N ASP A 17 20.75 5.33 -20.39
CA ASP A 17 19.99 6.46 -19.87
C ASP A 17 20.61 6.96 -18.56
N THR A 18 20.69 8.28 -18.40
CA THR A 18 21.34 8.94 -17.26
C THR A 18 20.42 9.94 -16.56
N GLN A 19 20.49 9.99 -15.23
CA GLN A 19 19.87 11.03 -14.42
C GLN A 19 20.82 11.41 -13.28
N GLY A 20 21.28 12.67 -13.29
CA GLY A 20 22.42 13.09 -12.45
C GLY A 20 23.65 12.24 -12.74
N ASP A 21 24.28 11.69 -11.69
CA ASP A 21 25.45 10.81 -11.77
C ASP A 21 25.09 9.32 -11.91
N THR A 22 23.80 8.99 -12.07
CA THR A 22 23.32 7.61 -12.14
C THR A 22 23.09 7.19 -13.58
N VAL A 23 23.60 6.02 -13.96
CA VAL A 23 23.48 5.45 -15.31
C VAL A 23 22.78 4.10 -15.25
N PHE A 24 21.84 3.86 -16.17
CA PHE A 24 21.23 2.54 -16.34
C PHE A 24 22.13 1.65 -17.23
N GLU A 25 22.93 0.80 -16.60
CA GLU A 25 23.89 -0.08 -17.27
C GLU A 25 23.32 -1.46 -17.65
N GLN A 26 24.04 -2.17 -18.52
CA GLN A 26 23.70 -3.54 -18.96
C GLN A 26 23.47 -4.49 -17.77
N ARG A 27 24.31 -4.40 -16.72
CA ARG A 27 24.16 -5.25 -15.52
C ARG A 27 22.82 -5.02 -14.80
N HIS A 28 22.29 -3.80 -14.81
CA HIS A 28 20.98 -3.49 -14.23
C HIS A 28 19.86 -4.09 -15.08
N PHE A 29 19.96 -3.98 -16.42
CA PHE A 29 19.02 -4.59 -17.35
C PHE A 29 18.97 -6.12 -17.22
N ASP A 30 20.12 -6.79 -17.21
CA ASP A 30 20.21 -8.26 -17.13
C ASP A 30 19.54 -8.80 -15.86
N ARG A 31 19.58 -8.02 -14.77
CA ARG A 31 18.93 -8.36 -13.49
C ARG A 31 17.42 -8.21 -13.55
N LEU A 32 16.95 -7.10 -14.11
CA LEU A 32 15.52 -6.90 -14.35
C LEU A 32 14.98 -7.97 -15.30
N ALA A 33 15.76 -8.38 -16.30
CA ALA A 33 15.41 -9.46 -17.21
C ALA A 33 15.27 -10.82 -16.49
N ARG A 34 16.23 -11.18 -15.62
CA ARG A 34 16.08 -12.39 -14.78
C ARG A 34 14.87 -12.32 -13.86
N TYR A 35 14.62 -11.16 -13.23
CA TYR A 35 13.44 -10.97 -12.38
C TYR A 35 12.13 -11.08 -13.16
N HIS A 36 12.11 -10.63 -14.41
CA HIS A 36 10.99 -10.79 -15.32
C HIS A 36 10.69 -12.26 -15.61
N ASP A 37 11.72 -13.04 -15.96
CA ASP A 37 11.56 -14.42 -16.43
C ASP A 37 11.39 -15.44 -15.30
N GLU A 38 12.11 -15.28 -14.19
CA GLU A 38 12.19 -16.27 -13.10
C GLU A 38 11.21 -15.98 -11.95
N GLN A 39 10.64 -14.78 -11.89
CA GLN A 39 9.82 -14.31 -10.77
C GLN A 39 8.57 -13.56 -11.28
N ALA A 40 8.17 -12.51 -10.57
CA ALA A 40 6.96 -11.74 -10.84
C ALA A 40 7.19 -10.51 -11.75
N GLY A 41 8.38 -10.33 -12.32
CA GLY A 41 8.71 -9.10 -13.04
C GLY A 41 7.83 -8.85 -14.28
N HIS A 42 7.37 -9.92 -14.95
CA HIS A 42 6.43 -9.85 -16.07
C HIS A 42 5.07 -9.22 -15.72
N LEU A 43 4.73 -9.10 -14.43
CA LEU A 43 3.51 -8.40 -13.99
C LEU A 43 3.68 -6.87 -13.98
N TYR A 44 4.93 -6.39 -13.99
CA TYR A 44 5.25 -4.98 -13.68
C TYR A 44 5.83 -4.21 -14.86
N PHE A 45 6.60 -4.87 -15.72
CA PHE A 45 7.25 -4.26 -16.86
C PHE A 45 7.47 -5.27 -17.97
N ASP A 46 7.56 -4.77 -19.21
CA ASP A 46 7.92 -5.54 -20.39
C ASP A 46 9.39 -5.32 -20.75
N LEU A 47 10.01 -6.35 -21.33
CA LEU A 47 11.38 -6.27 -21.86
C LEU A 47 11.37 -5.93 -23.35
N ARG A 48 12.25 -5.01 -23.74
CA ARG A 48 12.66 -4.73 -25.12
C ARG A 48 14.15 -5.04 -25.26
N ARG A 49 14.66 -5.07 -26.50
CA ARG A 49 16.05 -5.48 -26.80
C ARG A 49 17.12 -4.85 -25.89
N THR A 50 16.98 -3.57 -25.56
CA THR A 50 17.94 -2.80 -24.75
C THR A 50 17.25 -1.88 -23.76
N ALA A 51 16.00 -2.19 -23.40
CA ALA A 51 15.19 -1.31 -22.56
C ALA A 51 14.10 -2.05 -21.80
N VAL A 52 13.69 -1.48 -20.68
CA VAL A 52 12.56 -1.91 -19.86
C VAL A 52 11.43 -0.92 -20.06
N VAL A 53 10.21 -1.41 -20.27
CA VAL A 53 9.00 -0.56 -20.41
C VAL A 53 8.09 -0.85 -19.22
N PHE A 54 7.88 0.14 -18.37
CA PHE A 54 7.09 -0.04 -17.15
C PHE A 54 5.59 -0.04 -17.45
N GLY A 55 4.81 -0.78 -16.66
CA GLY A 55 3.35 -0.80 -16.76
C GLY A 55 2.67 0.28 -15.92
N HIS A 56 1.50 -0.07 -15.39
CA HIS A 56 0.66 0.75 -14.49
C HIS A 56 1.00 0.51 -13.00
N HIS A 57 2.19 -0.02 -12.72
CA HIS A 57 2.66 -0.29 -11.37
C HIS A 57 3.68 0.77 -10.97
N VAL A 58 3.47 1.41 -9.82
CA VAL A 58 4.35 2.44 -9.26
C VAL A 58 5.05 1.96 -8.01
N GLY A 59 6.09 2.65 -7.60
CA GLY A 59 6.81 2.38 -6.37
C GLY A 59 8.30 2.39 -6.63
N VAL A 60 9.01 1.37 -6.15
CA VAL A 60 10.47 1.34 -6.20
C VAL A 60 11.01 -0.04 -6.50
N ILE A 61 12.06 -0.08 -7.33
CA ILE A 61 12.88 -1.26 -7.58
C ILE A 61 14.33 -0.94 -7.23
N GLN A 62 14.88 -1.58 -6.20
CA GLN A 62 16.33 -1.59 -6.01
C GLN A 62 16.92 -2.70 -6.86
N VAL A 63 17.90 -2.38 -7.69
CA VAL A 63 18.63 -3.34 -8.51
C VAL A 63 20.13 -3.09 -8.38
N GLY A 64 20.80 -3.92 -7.57
CA GLY A 64 22.21 -3.72 -7.27
C GLY A 64 22.44 -2.39 -6.56
N ASP A 65 23.26 -1.52 -7.14
CA ASP A 65 23.64 -0.23 -6.56
C ASP A 65 22.75 0.95 -6.96
N ILE A 66 21.72 0.74 -7.79
CA ILE A 66 20.78 1.79 -8.20
C ILE A 66 19.35 1.53 -7.69
N THR A 67 18.61 2.61 -7.50
CA THR A 67 17.20 2.61 -7.14
C THR A 67 16.39 3.20 -8.28
N ILE A 68 15.44 2.44 -8.82
CA ILE A 68 14.51 2.91 -9.86
C ILE A 68 13.17 3.24 -9.18
N GLU A 69 12.78 4.50 -9.18
CA GLU A 69 11.46 4.93 -8.72
C GLU A 69 10.51 5.07 -9.90
N ILE A 70 9.38 4.39 -9.84
CA ILE A 70 8.33 4.47 -10.86
C ILE A 70 7.21 5.31 -10.26
N LEU A 71 7.01 6.51 -10.79
CA LEU A 71 6.09 7.51 -10.27
C LEU A 71 4.78 7.50 -11.05
N PRO A 72 3.68 7.94 -10.41
CA PRO A 72 2.39 8.03 -11.08
C PRO A 72 2.42 8.97 -12.27
N LYS A 73 1.67 8.66 -13.33
CA LYS A 73 1.46 9.56 -14.46
C LYS A 73 -0.01 9.90 -14.64
N VAL A 74 -0.40 11.13 -14.29
CA VAL A 74 -1.65 11.70 -14.78
C VAL A 74 -1.39 12.65 -15.92
N ASP A 75 -0.24 13.34 -15.99
CA ASP A 75 0.00 14.42 -16.94
C ASP A 75 0.74 13.95 -18.23
N ASP A 76 0.32 14.42 -19.41
CA ASP A 76 0.92 14.16 -20.74
C ASP A 76 2.31 14.82 -20.93
N VAL A 77 3.12 14.92 -19.89
CA VAL A 77 4.49 15.39 -20.03
C VAL A 77 5.35 14.20 -20.41
N GLU A 78 5.77 14.12 -21.68
CA GLU A 78 6.70 13.10 -22.19
C GLU A 78 8.08 13.17 -21.49
N SER A 79 8.40 14.31 -20.86
CA SER A 79 9.58 14.49 -20.03
C SER A 79 9.23 15.38 -18.83
N ALA A 80 8.90 14.76 -17.70
CA ALA A 80 8.62 15.48 -16.46
C ALA A 80 9.93 16.06 -15.90
N GLY A 81 10.06 17.38 -15.86
CA GLY A 81 11.18 18.02 -15.17
C GLY A 81 11.21 17.66 -13.68
N GLU A 82 12.36 17.84 -13.03
CA GLU A 82 12.61 17.44 -11.63
C GLU A 82 11.53 17.92 -10.63
N LYS A 83 11.00 19.14 -10.83
CA LYS A 83 9.90 19.68 -10.01
C LYS A 83 8.60 18.87 -10.13
N VAL A 84 8.30 18.36 -11.32
CA VAL A 84 7.10 17.55 -11.59
C VAL A 84 7.26 16.15 -11.00
N LEU A 85 8.45 15.55 -11.14
CA LEU A 85 8.76 14.25 -10.51
C LEU A 85 8.68 14.34 -8.99
N GLY A 86 9.24 15.39 -8.37
CA GLY A 86 9.13 15.62 -6.93
C GLY A 86 7.67 15.75 -6.46
N LYS A 87 6.82 16.44 -7.22
CA LYS A 87 5.38 16.52 -6.92
C LYS A 87 4.70 15.14 -6.97
N TRP A 88 5.00 14.33 -7.98
CA TRP A 88 4.43 12.98 -8.11
C TRP A 88 4.94 12.01 -7.04
N HIS A 89 6.19 12.15 -6.62
CA HIS A 89 6.74 11.44 -5.47
C HIS A 89 5.94 11.76 -4.19
N ASP A 90 5.70 13.04 -3.89
CA ASP A 90 4.92 13.47 -2.73
C ASP A 90 3.47 12.96 -2.81
N ILE A 91 2.86 13.01 -4.00
CA ILE A 91 1.50 12.49 -4.23
C ILE A 91 1.44 10.99 -3.96
N LEU A 92 2.42 10.22 -4.46
CA LEU A 92 2.48 8.78 -4.25
C LEU A 92 2.59 8.45 -2.75
N LEU A 93 3.49 9.12 -2.02
CA LEU A 93 3.62 8.95 -0.57
C LEU A 93 2.30 9.22 0.17
N ARG A 94 1.57 10.27 -0.23
CA ARG A 94 0.26 10.59 0.33
C ARG A 94 -0.78 9.52 0.02
N MET A 95 -0.83 9.03 -1.20
CA MET A 95 -1.75 7.95 -1.58
C MET A 95 -1.48 6.67 -0.79
N LEU A 96 -0.21 6.29 -0.65
CA LEU A 96 0.21 5.12 0.11
C LEU A 96 -0.15 5.26 1.59
N HIS A 97 -0.04 6.46 2.15
CA HIS A 97 -0.45 6.75 3.52
C HIS A 97 -1.96 6.63 3.71
N GLU A 98 -2.76 7.34 2.91
CA GLU A 98 -4.23 7.36 3.06
C GLU A 98 -4.82 5.98 2.74
N ALA A 99 -4.23 5.23 1.82
CA ALA A 99 -4.58 3.82 1.56
C ALA A 99 -4.16 2.87 2.72
N GLU A 100 -3.66 3.41 3.82
CA GLU A 100 -3.12 2.73 5.00
C GLU A 100 -1.97 1.78 4.69
N ILE A 101 -1.32 1.88 3.53
CA ILE A 101 -0.15 1.05 3.18
C ILE A 101 1.05 1.48 4.03
N ILE A 102 1.15 2.77 4.33
CA ILE A 102 2.18 3.39 5.19
C ILE A 102 1.50 4.04 6.41
N PRO A 103 2.05 3.92 7.65
CA PRO A 103 1.48 4.54 8.85
C PRO A 103 1.62 6.07 8.90
N VAL A 104 0.82 6.69 9.78
CA VAL A 104 0.55 8.13 9.77
C VAL A 104 1.75 9.01 10.15
N ASP A 105 2.39 8.70 11.27
CA ASP A 105 3.47 9.51 11.88
C ASP A 105 4.74 9.64 11.01
N THR A 106 4.79 8.88 9.91
CA THR A 106 5.97 8.82 9.05
C THR A 106 5.83 9.63 7.79
N LEU A 107 4.61 9.98 7.37
CA LEU A 107 4.42 10.89 6.24
C LEU A 107 5.02 12.26 6.55
N SER A 108 4.78 12.80 7.74
CA SER A 108 5.38 14.07 8.18
C SER A 108 6.91 13.98 8.18
N ASN A 109 7.50 12.93 8.74
CA ASN A 109 8.96 12.76 8.74
C ASN A 109 9.56 12.53 7.35
N ALA A 110 8.86 11.83 6.45
CA ALA A 110 9.29 11.60 5.08
C ALA A 110 9.20 12.87 4.21
N LEU A 111 8.15 13.68 4.40
CA LEU A 111 7.95 14.95 3.70
C LEU A 111 8.81 16.09 4.27
N LEU A 112 9.17 16.05 5.58
CA LEU A 112 9.99 17.06 6.26
C LEU A 112 11.49 16.84 6.07
N ARG A 113 11.94 15.61 5.82
CA ARG A 113 13.36 15.32 5.56
C ARG A 113 13.67 15.59 4.09
N GLU A 114 14.86 16.14 3.84
CA GLU A 114 15.32 16.56 2.51
C GLU A 114 15.02 15.53 1.41
N LYS A 115 14.66 16.05 0.23
CA LYS A 115 14.26 15.40 -1.04
C LYS A 115 15.25 14.37 -1.61
N SER A 116 16.23 13.91 -0.83
CA SER A 116 17.33 13.05 -1.25
C SER A 116 17.17 11.59 -0.84
N ASN A 117 16.11 11.22 -0.10
CA ASN A 117 15.89 9.82 0.28
C ASN A 117 14.99 9.12 -0.75
N SER A 118 15.36 7.91 -1.14
CA SER A 118 14.52 7.08 -2.01
C SER A 118 13.22 6.67 -1.29
N LEU A 119 12.18 6.35 -2.05
CA LEU A 119 10.94 5.76 -1.52
C LEU A 119 11.23 4.48 -0.71
N LEU A 120 12.25 3.71 -1.11
CA LEU A 120 12.71 2.55 -0.35
C LEU A 120 13.27 2.95 1.02
N ASP A 121 14.09 4.01 1.09
CA ASP A 121 14.61 4.52 2.36
C ASP A 121 13.50 5.02 3.29
N VAL A 122 12.38 5.52 2.75
CA VAL A 122 11.18 5.83 3.54
C VAL A 122 10.63 4.56 4.20
N TYR A 123 10.45 3.46 3.45
CA TYR A 123 10.03 2.16 3.98
C TYR A 123 11.01 1.57 5.00
N LEU A 124 12.30 1.76 4.80
CA LEU A 124 13.31 1.27 5.74
C LEU A 124 13.35 2.11 7.02
N ASN A 125 13.22 3.43 6.93
CA ASN A 125 13.07 4.29 8.10
C ASN A 125 11.83 3.93 8.92
N LEU A 126 10.70 3.74 8.24
CA LEU A 126 9.44 3.24 8.80
C LEU A 126 9.64 1.96 9.61
N PHE A 127 10.24 0.96 8.97
CA PHE A 127 10.51 -0.32 9.61
C PHE A 127 11.38 -0.16 10.86
N LEU A 128 12.45 0.64 10.77
CA LEU A 128 13.36 0.87 11.89
C LEU A 128 12.72 1.65 13.03
N ASN A 129 11.83 2.61 12.75
CA ASN A 129 11.07 3.31 13.79
C ASN A 129 10.22 2.31 14.60
N GLU A 130 9.52 1.40 13.92
CA GLU A 130 8.70 0.37 14.56
C GLU A 130 9.55 -0.65 15.34
N VAL A 131 10.72 -1.01 14.81
CA VAL A 131 11.68 -1.89 15.50
C VAL A 131 12.20 -1.22 16.78
N GLU A 132 12.59 0.05 16.70
CA GLU A 132 13.08 0.81 17.85
C GLU A 132 11.98 0.94 18.92
N ALA A 133 10.74 1.23 18.51
CA ALA A 133 9.58 1.24 19.42
C ALA A 133 9.35 -0.12 20.11
N LEU A 134 9.52 -1.23 19.39
CA LEU A 134 9.45 -2.58 19.96
C LEU A 134 10.58 -2.88 20.94
N LEU A 135 11.81 -2.43 20.64
CA LEU A 135 12.94 -2.57 21.55
C LEU A 135 12.72 -1.79 22.86
N HIS A 136 12.19 -0.57 22.78
CA HIS A 136 11.82 0.23 23.96
C HIS A 136 10.73 -0.43 24.81
N ARG A 137 9.74 -1.07 24.17
CA ARG A 137 8.66 -1.79 24.89
C ARG A 137 9.12 -3.14 25.46
N GLY A 138 10.15 -3.73 24.88
CA GLY A 138 10.67 -5.06 25.22
C GLY A 138 10.09 -6.16 24.34
N LEU A 139 10.95 -7.11 23.95
CA LEU A 139 10.59 -8.18 23.03
C LEU A 139 9.72 -9.26 23.70
N VAL A 140 8.71 -9.73 22.98
CA VAL A 140 7.85 -10.83 23.46
C VAL A 140 8.66 -12.08 23.74
N LYS A 141 8.38 -12.73 24.86
CA LYS A 141 8.89 -14.04 25.25
C LYS A 141 7.75 -15.06 25.28
N ARG A 142 8.06 -16.33 25.04
CA ARG A 142 7.10 -17.43 25.19
C ARG A 142 7.75 -18.61 25.89
N TYR A 143 6.92 -19.39 26.58
CA TYR A 143 7.32 -20.73 27.01
C TYR A 143 7.35 -21.64 25.79
N ARG A 144 8.43 -22.39 25.63
CA ARG A 144 8.51 -23.52 24.68
C ARG A 144 9.04 -24.74 25.41
N GLN A 145 8.55 -25.91 25.00
CA GLN A 145 9.12 -27.16 25.47
C GLN A 145 10.39 -27.47 24.67
N VAL A 146 11.43 -27.82 25.39
CA VAL A 146 12.71 -28.29 24.84
C VAL A 146 12.91 -29.69 25.38
N GLU A 147 13.14 -30.63 24.47
CA GLU A 147 13.38 -32.03 24.77
C GLU A 147 14.68 -32.47 24.11
N GLY A 148 15.58 -33.10 24.86
CA GLY A 148 16.88 -33.53 24.34
C GLY A 148 17.86 -34.00 25.41
N GLN A 149 19.08 -34.32 24.98
CA GLN A 149 20.18 -34.69 25.87
C GLN A 149 20.80 -33.48 26.56
N GLN A 150 21.02 -33.59 27.87
CA GLN A 150 21.72 -32.60 28.68
C GLN A 150 22.71 -33.29 29.62
N GLN A 151 23.76 -32.58 30.01
CA GLN A 151 24.76 -33.09 30.97
C GLN A 151 24.29 -32.98 32.43
N ALA A 152 23.15 -32.32 32.68
CA ALA A 152 22.57 -32.15 34.01
C ALA A 152 21.07 -32.42 33.96
N LEU A 153 20.52 -32.91 35.07
CA LEU A 153 19.09 -33.17 35.21
C LEU A 153 18.33 -31.84 35.37
N ARG A 154 17.72 -31.37 34.29
CA ARG A 154 16.84 -30.18 34.28
C ARG A 154 15.47 -30.52 33.72
N GLY A 155 14.43 -30.29 34.52
CA GLY A 155 13.04 -30.61 34.18
C GLY A 155 12.72 -32.11 34.31
N ALA A 156 11.76 -32.58 33.52
CA ALA A 156 11.25 -33.95 33.61
C ALA A 156 12.10 -34.92 32.79
N LEU A 157 12.63 -35.98 33.42
CA LEU A 157 13.35 -37.05 32.73
C LEU A 157 12.38 -37.84 31.82
N GLN A 158 12.73 -37.99 30.54
CA GLN A 158 11.97 -38.84 29.62
C GLN A 158 12.55 -40.25 29.66
N PHE A 159 12.07 -41.07 30.60
CA PHE A 159 12.63 -42.38 30.91
C PHE A 159 12.85 -43.28 29.68
N GLY A 160 11.86 -43.39 28.80
CA GLY A 160 11.98 -44.23 27.59
C GLY A 160 13.12 -43.79 26.67
N GLN A 161 13.23 -42.48 26.37
CA GLN A 161 14.31 -41.93 25.55
C GLN A 161 15.66 -41.97 26.27
N HIS A 162 15.66 -41.78 27.58
CA HIS A 162 16.88 -41.79 28.40
C HIS A 162 17.51 -43.18 28.43
N ILE A 163 16.74 -44.22 28.74
CA ILE A 163 17.24 -45.60 28.73
C ILE A 163 17.75 -45.96 27.33
N ALA A 164 16.97 -45.67 26.29
CA ALA A 164 17.33 -46.01 24.91
C ALA A 164 18.64 -45.36 24.43
N ARG A 165 18.95 -44.14 24.88
CA ARG A 165 20.09 -43.35 24.37
C ARG A 165 21.30 -43.30 25.30
N ASN A 166 21.12 -43.51 26.61
CA ASN A 166 22.14 -43.29 27.63
C ASN A 166 22.52 -44.54 28.43
N LEU A 167 22.14 -45.74 27.97
CA LEU A 167 22.58 -47.01 28.55
C LEU A 167 24.11 -47.07 28.75
N VAL A 168 24.87 -46.59 27.76
CA VAL A 168 26.34 -46.50 27.81
C VAL A 168 26.81 -45.11 28.25
N HIS A 169 26.13 -44.04 27.82
CA HIS A 169 26.49 -42.66 28.12
C HIS A 169 25.76 -42.12 29.37
N GLN A 170 26.11 -42.66 30.53
CA GLN A 170 25.47 -42.35 31.82
C GLN A 170 25.78 -40.93 32.32
N GLU A 171 26.72 -40.22 31.69
CA GLU A 171 27.03 -38.82 31.98
C GLU A 171 25.98 -37.83 31.43
N ARG A 172 24.91 -38.32 30.80
CA ARG A 172 23.88 -37.50 30.13
C ARG A 172 22.49 -37.89 30.59
N PHE A 173 21.55 -36.95 30.55
CA PHE A 173 20.14 -37.12 30.84
C PHE A 173 19.30 -36.69 29.65
N TYR A 174 18.33 -37.52 29.24
CA TYR A 174 17.35 -37.11 28.23
C TYR A 174 16.14 -36.48 28.93
N THR A 175 16.04 -35.15 28.92
CA THR A 175 15.03 -34.42 29.69
C THR A 175 14.12 -33.59 28.79
N ARG A 176 12.93 -33.30 29.30
CA ARG A 176 11.97 -32.35 28.76
C ARG A 176 11.76 -31.23 29.78
N HIS A 177 12.03 -30.00 29.38
CA HIS A 177 11.87 -28.83 30.24
C HIS A 177 11.28 -27.67 29.43
N GLN A 178 10.82 -26.64 30.15
CA GLN A 178 10.32 -25.42 29.52
C GLN A 178 11.40 -24.34 29.55
N THR A 179 11.62 -23.68 28.43
CA THR A 179 12.43 -22.46 28.36
C THR A 179 11.53 -21.26 28.08
N TYR A 180 11.77 -20.17 28.81
CA TYR A 180 11.10 -18.88 28.59
C TYR A 180 12.05 -17.95 27.85
N ASP A 181 11.94 -17.90 26.53
CA ASP A 181 12.87 -17.18 25.67
C ASP A 181 12.17 -16.37 24.58
N HIS A 182 12.96 -15.62 23.82
CA HIS A 182 12.51 -14.76 22.74
C HIS A 182 12.30 -15.51 21.41
N GLN A 183 12.37 -16.85 21.39
CA GLN A 183 12.15 -17.63 20.17
C GLN A 183 10.65 -17.63 19.82
N HIS A 184 10.23 -16.54 19.21
CA HIS A 184 8.87 -16.24 18.81
C HIS A 184 8.83 -15.96 17.31
N ARG A 185 7.79 -16.43 16.60
CA ARG A 185 7.66 -16.19 15.15
C ARG A 185 7.69 -14.71 14.77
N HIS A 186 7.12 -13.86 15.62
CA HIS A 186 7.13 -12.40 15.40
C HIS A 186 8.56 -11.84 15.47
N ASN A 187 9.35 -12.25 16.48
CA ASN A 187 10.75 -11.85 16.60
C ASN A 187 11.61 -12.37 15.45
N GLN A 188 11.36 -13.61 15.00
CA GLN A 188 12.04 -14.22 13.85
C GLN A 188 11.81 -13.42 12.57
N LEU A 189 10.55 -13.09 12.26
CA LEU A 189 10.20 -12.34 11.05
C LEU A 189 10.81 -10.94 11.05
N VAL A 190 10.72 -10.20 12.16
CA VAL A 190 11.34 -8.87 12.27
C VAL A 190 12.86 -8.98 12.15
N ARG A 191 13.49 -9.97 12.79
CA ARG A 191 14.94 -10.19 12.66
C ARG A 191 15.36 -10.50 11.22
N GLN A 192 14.59 -11.32 10.50
CA GLN A 192 14.87 -11.61 9.09
C GLN A 192 14.83 -10.34 8.25
N ALA A 193 13.82 -9.48 8.45
CA ALA A 193 13.77 -8.20 7.75
C ALA A 193 14.94 -7.28 8.14
N LEU A 194 15.32 -7.22 9.42
CA LEU A 194 16.50 -6.45 9.88
C LEU A 194 17.80 -6.89 9.20
N VAL A 195 17.97 -8.19 8.95
CA VAL A 195 19.15 -8.71 8.24
C VAL A 195 19.19 -8.25 6.78
N LEU A 196 18.03 -7.99 6.16
CA LEU A 196 17.95 -7.50 4.79
C LEU A 196 18.28 -6.01 4.67
N VAL A 197 17.87 -5.17 5.63
CA VAL A 197 17.98 -3.70 5.54
C VAL A 197 19.35 -3.21 5.05
N PRO A 198 20.51 -3.67 5.57
CA PRO A 198 21.82 -3.16 5.15
C PRO A 198 22.16 -3.47 3.68
N ARG A 199 21.51 -4.47 3.10
CA ARG A 199 21.66 -4.87 1.69
C ARG A 199 20.78 -4.04 0.75
N LEU A 200 19.75 -3.41 1.28
CA LEU A 200 18.74 -2.68 0.51
C LEU A 200 18.98 -1.17 0.45
N THR A 201 19.88 -0.64 1.28
CA THR A 201 20.17 0.80 1.32
C THR A 201 21.66 1.08 1.36
N SER A 202 22.04 2.19 0.73
CA SER A 202 23.38 2.78 0.81
C SER A 202 23.49 3.87 1.88
N SER A 203 22.39 4.19 2.59
CA SER A 203 22.36 5.21 3.64
C SER A 203 23.16 4.78 4.88
N PRO A 204 24.25 5.50 5.25
CA PRO A 204 25.02 5.19 6.45
C PRO A 204 24.17 5.29 7.73
N THR A 205 23.23 6.23 7.76
CA THR A 205 22.31 6.44 8.89
C THR A 205 21.40 5.22 9.11
N LEU A 206 20.78 4.71 8.05
CA LEU A 206 19.93 3.51 8.12
C LEU A 206 20.74 2.27 8.51
N ARG A 207 21.94 2.09 7.94
CA ARG A 207 22.84 0.98 8.32
C ARG A 207 23.26 1.05 9.78
N GLY A 208 23.63 2.23 10.28
CA GLY A 208 23.99 2.44 11.69
C GLY A 208 22.83 2.15 12.64
N ARG A 209 21.63 2.65 12.33
CA ARG A 209 20.39 2.33 13.08
C ARG A 209 20.12 0.83 13.11
N THR A 210 20.23 0.17 11.96
CA THR A 210 20.04 -1.28 11.83
C THR A 210 21.03 -2.07 12.66
N ALA A 211 22.32 -1.70 12.63
CA ALA A 211 23.36 -2.38 13.41
C ALA A 211 23.09 -2.29 14.92
N ARG A 212 22.69 -1.10 15.42
CA ARG A 212 22.30 -0.93 16.83
C ARG A 212 21.07 -1.77 17.18
N ALA A 213 20.06 -1.78 16.31
CA ALA A 213 18.86 -2.57 16.52
C ALA A 213 19.19 -4.08 16.54
N MET A 214 20.03 -4.56 15.62
CA MET A 214 20.46 -5.96 15.57
C MET A 214 21.22 -6.41 16.83
N LEU A 215 22.03 -5.54 17.43
CA LEU A 215 22.76 -5.84 18.67
C LEU A 215 21.80 -6.04 19.87
N GLN A 216 20.71 -5.30 19.90
CA GLN A 216 19.71 -5.38 20.97
C GLN A 216 18.64 -6.45 20.69
N TRP A 217 18.45 -6.83 19.43
CA TRP A 217 17.43 -7.79 19.03
C TRP A 217 17.82 -9.21 19.39
N ALA A 218 16.87 -9.99 19.93
CA ALA A 218 17.15 -11.36 20.34
C ALA A 218 17.60 -12.24 19.17
N GLU A 219 18.66 -13.02 19.38
CA GLU A 219 19.10 -14.02 18.41
C GLU A 219 18.03 -15.10 18.24
N THR A 220 17.57 -15.27 17.00
CA THR A 220 16.55 -16.25 16.66
C THR A 220 16.92 -16.96 15.35
N PRO A 221 16.67 -18.28 15.24
CA PRO A 221 17.06 -19.02 14.05
C PRO A 221 16.31 -18.52 12.82
N ALA A 222 16.99 -18.56 11.67
CA ALA A 222 16.39 -18.20 10.40
C ALA A 222 15.24 -19.14 10.03
N ILE A 223 14.25 -18.59 9.32
CA ILE A 223 13.08 -19.32 8.88
C ILE A 223 12.83 -19.04 7.40
N LYS A 224 12.30 -20.03 6.67
CA LYS A 224 11.79 -19.80 5.32
C LYS A 224 10.52 -18.96 5.41
N VAL A 225 10.58 -17.74 4.87
CA VAL A 225 9.46 -16.81 4.87
C VAL A 225 8.69 -16.97 3.56
N THR A 226 7.37 -17.13 3.67
CA THR A 226 6.45 -17.16 2.52
C THR A 226 5.21 -16.35 2.86
N ALA A 227 4.37 -16.06 1.87
CA ALA A 227 3.07 -15.42 2.12
C ALA A 227 2.23 -16.20 3.14
N ALA A 228 2.31 -17.54 3.14
CA ALA A 228 1.64 -18.40 4.11
C ALA A 228 2.18 -18.26 5.54
N THR A 229 3.46 -17.88 5.70
CA THR A 229 4.06 -17.60 7.01
C THR A 229 3.36 -16.41 7.68
N PHE A 230 3.03 -15.37 6.91
CA PHE A 230 2.31 -14.19 7.41
C PHE A 230 0.81 -14.43 7.59
N SER A 231 0.16 -15.18 6.70
CA SER A 231 -1.30 -15.44 6.83
C SER A 231 -1.65 -16.28 8.05
N ARG A 232 -0.73 -17.14 8.51
CA ARG A 232 -0.87 -17.95 9.74
C ARG A 232 -0.47 -17.20 11.01
N LEU A 233 -0.12 -15.92 10.91
CA LEU A 233 0.33 -15.14 12.05
C LEU A 233 -0.87 -14.64 12.85
N THR A 234 -0.98 -15.09 14.10
CA THR A 234 -2.04 -14.68 15.01
C THR A 234 -1.52 -13.58 15.95
N TYR A 235 -2.33 -12.53 16.11
CA TYR A 235 -2.03 -11.44 17.02
C TYR A 235 -2.79 -11.62 18.34
N SER A 236 -2.10 -11.33 19.44
CA SER A 236 -2.63 -11.33 20.80
C SER A 236 -2.41 -9.95 21.41
N ARG A 237 -3.01 -9.67 22.57
CA ARG A 237 -2.75 -8.42 23.31
C ARG A 237 -1.24 -8.13 23.51
N LYS A 238 -0.40 -9.17 23.65
CA LYS A 238 1.06 -9.04 23.82
C LYS A 238 1.83 -8.82 22.51
N THR A 239 1.23 -9.13 21.36
CA THR A 239 1.91 -9.09 20.06
C THR A 239 1.29 -8.09 19.10
N GLU A 240 0.20 -7.41 19.47
CA GLU A 240 -0.46 -6.39 18.66
C GLU A 240 0.49 -5.25 18.29
N ALA A 241 1.38 -4.86 19.21
CA ALA A 241 2.43 -3.88 18.97
C ALA A 241 3.40 -4.24 17.82
N TYR A 242 3.51 -5.52 17.46
CA TYR A 242 4.36 -5.96 16.35
C TYR A 242 3.70 -5.79 14.98
N ARG A 243 2.38 -5.57 14.92
CA ARG A 243 1.65 -5.52 13.65
C ARG A 243 2.24 -4.49 12.67
N PRO A 244 2.57 -3.25 13.06
CA PRO A 244 3.16 -2.30 12.13
C PRO A 244 4.50 -2.76 11.57
N ALA A 245 5.44 -3.18 12.44
CA ALA A 245 6.74 -3.71 12.02
C ALA A 245 6.60 -4.92 11.08
N LEU A 246 5.68 -5.84 11.40
CA LEU A 246 5.44 -7.05 10.60
C LEU A 246 4.77 -6.78 9.26
N ARG A 247 3.95 -5.72 9.15
CA ARG A 247 3.38 -5.28 7.87
C ARG A 247 4.47 -4.83 6.91
N ILE A 248 5.44 -4.04 7.39
CA ILE A 248 6.55 -3.57 6.57
C ILE A 248 7.54 -4.71 6.31
N ALA A 249 7.85 -5.52 7.33
CA ALA A 249 8.69 -6.71 7.16
C ALA A 249 8.12 -7.67 6.11
N ARG A 250 6.78 -7.81 6.03
CA ARG A 250 6.12 -8.59 4.98
C ARG A 250 6.42 -8.04 3.59
N LEU A 251 6.33 -6.72 3.39
CA LEU A 251 6.67 -6.09 2.12
C LEU A 251 8.13 -6.36 1.75
N LEU A 252 9.06 -6.19 2.70
CA LEU A 252 10.49 -6.40 2.45
C LEU A 252 10.82 -7.86 2.16
N LEU A 253 10.31 -8.80 2.96
CA LEU A 253 10.66 -10.22 2.87
C LEU A 253 10.00 -10.95 1.71
N LEU A 254 8.80 -10.54 1.27
CA LEU A 254 8.08 -11.22 0.18
C LEU A 254 8.43 -10.67 -1.20
N ASN A 255 8.99 -9.46 -1.29
CA ASN A 255 9.35 -8.84 -2.57
C ASN A 255 10.86 -8.77 -2.81
N HIS A 256 11.66 -9.34 -1.91
CA HIS A 256 13.11 -9.48 -2.07
C HIS A 256 13.45 -10.75 -2.88
N SER A 257 14.29 -10.57 -3.89
CA SER A 257 14.88 -11.63 -4.70
C SER A 257 16.40 -11.63 -4.46
N PRO A 258 16.92 -12.59 -3.67
CA PRO A 258 18.34 -12.64 -3.33
C PRO A 258 19.19 -12.98 -4.56
N ASP A 259 20.39 -12.40 -4.64
CA ASP A 259 21.38 -12.84 -5.62
C ASP A 259 21.97 -14.20 -5.24
N LEU A 260 21.52 -15.26 -5.92
CA LEU A 260 21.98 -16.64 -5.69
C LEU A 260 23.44 -16.88 -6.12
N ARG A 261 24.04 -15.97 -6.90
CA ARG A 261 25.42 -16.11 -7.42
C ARG A 261 26.47 -15.42 -6.56
N GLY A 262 26.09 -14.83 -5.41
CA GLY A 262 27.03 -14.30 -4.43
C GLY A 262 27.67 -12.95 -4.80
N GLY A 263 27.07 -12.19 -5.73
CA GLY A 263 27.56 -10.87 -6.16
C GLY A 263 27.16 -9.69 -5.25
N GLY A 264 26.32 -9.91 -4.23
CA GLY A 264 25.91 -8.87 -3.29
C GLY A 264 24.98 -7.80 -3.88
N GLU A 265 24.48 -8.01 -5.09
CA GLU A 265 23.58 -7.11 -5.78
C GLU A 265 22.15 -7.70 -5.63
N ASP A 266 21.48 -7.46 -4.51
CA ASP A 266 20.11 -7.94 -4.32
C ASP A 266 19.12 -7.16 -5.20
N LEU A 267 17.94 -7.75 -5.47
CA LEU A 267 16.81 -7.07 -6.09
C LEU A 267 15.62 -7.04 -5.14
N ILE A 268 14.99 -5.88 -4.99
CA ILE A 268 13.70 -5.76 -4.31
C ILE A 268 12.78 -4.86 -5.12
N ALA A 269 11.53 -5.29 -5.32
CA ALA A 269 10.52 -4.54 -6.06
C ALA A 269 9.28 -4.31 -5.17
N LEU A 270 9.16 -3.09 -4.63
CA LEU A 270 7.98 -2.67 -3.86
C LEU A 270 7.06 -1.88 -4.80
N LEU A 271 6.22 -2.62 -5.53
CA LEU A 271 5.37 -2.07 -6.57
C LEU A 271 3.88 -2.23 -6.25
N PHE A 272 3.10 -1.20 -6.61
CA PHE A 272 1.68 -1.08 -6.32
C PHE A 272 0.93 -0.82 -7.62
N ASN A 273 -0.18 -1.53 -7.81
CA ASN A 273 -1.06 -1.30 -8.94
C ASN A 273 -1.76 0.06 -8.77
N MET A 274 -1.55 0.99 -9.71
CA MET A 274 -2.07 2.35 -9.57
C MET A 274 -3.58 2.46 -9.58
N ASN A 275 -4.27 1.63 -10.36
CA ASN A 275 -5.73 1.62 -10.36
C ASN A 275 -6.27 1.24 -8.97
N ARG A 276 -5.73 0.16 -8.39
CA ARG A 276 -6.12 -0.27 -7.04
C ARG A 276 -5.72 0.72 -5.96
N LEU A 277 -4.56 1.36 -6.09
CA LEU A 277 -4.11 2.40 -5.15
C LEU A 277 -5.05 3.60 -5.20
N TRP A 278 -5.48 4.00 -6.40
CA TRP A 278 -6.43 5.09 -6.61
C TRP A 278 -7.81 4.77 -6.02
N GLU A 279 -8.37 3.59 -6.31
CA GLU A 279 -9.62 3.11 -5.71
C GLU A 279 -9.57 3.16 -4.17
N GLN A 280 -8.50 2.61 -3.58
CA GLN A 280 -8.34 2.52 -2.14
C GLN A 280 -8.15 3.91 -1.51
N TYR A 281 -7.38 4.78 -2.16
CA TYR A 281 -7.21 6.18 -1.75
C TYR A 281 -8.55 6.90 -1.69
N LEU A 282 -9.37 6.78 -2.75
CA LEU A 282 -10.70 7.39 -2.80
C LEU A 282 -11.60 6.82 -1.71
N LEU A 283 -11.65 5.50 -1.56
CA LEU A 283 -12.46 4.84 -0.53
C LEU A 283 -12.13 5.37 0.86
N ARG A 284 -10.85 5.36 1.25
CA ARG A 284 -10.41 5.81 2.57
C ARG A 284 -10.66 7.30 2.80
N THR A 285 -10.40 8.12 1.79
CA THR A 285 -10.68 9.55 1.86
C THR A 285 -12.17 9.82 2.06
N LEU A 286 -13.04 9.15 1.29
CA LEU A 286 -14.49 9.32 1.38
C LEU A 286 -15.03 8.79 2.72
N GLN A 287 -14.50 7.69 3.24
CA GLN A 287 -14.83 7.19 4.59
C GLN A 287 -14.52 8.24 5.65
N ARG A 288 -13.29 8.76 5.65
CA ARG A 288 -12.84 9.81 6.59
C ARG A 288 -13.70 11.06 6.55
N LEU A 289 -14.16 11.47 5.37
CA LEU A 289 -14.95 12.68 5.19
C LEU A 289 -16.44 12.49 5.52
N TYR A 290 -17.03 11.34 5.18
CA TYR A 290 -18.48 11.18 5.17
C TYR A 290 -19.04 10.22 6.23
N GLU A 291 -18.27 9.27 6.75
CA GLU A 291 -18.73 8.43 7.87
C GLU A 291 -19.08 9.25 9.12
N PRO A 292 -18.33 10.33 9.48
CA PRO A 292 -18.72 11.22 10.59
C PRO A 292 -20.08 11.91 10.39
N LEU A 293 -20.55 12.03 9.14
CA LEU A 293 -21.86 12.60 8.80
C LEU A 293 -22.98 11.55 8.79
N GLY A 294 -22.68 10.30 9.18
CA GLY A 294 -23.61 9.18 9.19
C GLY A 294 -23.83 8.53 7.83
N TRP A 295 -22.98 8.81 6.83
CA TRP A 295 -23.04 8.13 5.53
C TRP A 295 -22.31 6.79 5.61
N GLU A 296 -22.80 5.80 4.88
CA GLU A 296 -22.13 4.49 4.76
C GLU A 296 -21.29 4.47 3.48
N VAL A 297 -19.96 4.49 3.61
CA VAL A 297 -19.02 4.44 2.48
C VAL A 297 -18.32 3.09 2.46
N THR A 298 -18.56 2.28 1.43
CA THR A 298 -18.07 0.90 1.36
C THR A 298 -17.53 0.53 -0.01
N LYS A 299 -16.64 -0.46 -0.07
CA LYS A 299 -16.37 -1.24 -1.28
C LYS A 299 -17.27 -2.48 -1.27
N PRO A 300 -18.29 -2.57 -2.13
CA PRO A 300 -19.17 -3.74 -2.16
C PRO A 300 -18.40 -5.03 -2.46
N ARG A 301 -18.94 -6.16 -2.01
CA ARG A 301 -18.41 -7.47 -2.42
C ARG A 301 -18.80 -7.73 -3.87
N SER A 302 -17.96 -8.44 -4.60
CA SER A 302 -18.32 -8.98 -5.92
C SER A 302 -19.61 -9.79 -5.84
N GLN A 303 -20.61 -9.44 -6.65
CA GLN A 303 -21.89 -10.15 -6.73
C GLN A 303 -22.12 -10.70 -8.13
N ILE A 304 -22.68 -11.91 -8.23
CA ILE A 304 -22.99 -12.54 -9.51
C ILE A 304 -24.06 -11.71 -10.22
N PHE A 305 -23.71 -11.16 -11.39
CA PHE A 305 -24.59 -10.38 -12.24
C PHE A 305 -25.21 -11.23 -13.34
N TRP A 306 -24.44 -12.16 -13.89
CA TRP A 306 -24.90 -13.06 -14.95
C TRP A 306 -24.35 -14.46 -14.71
N GLU A 307 -25.20 -15.47 -14.91
CA GLU A 307 -24.85 -16.87 -14.75
C GLU A 307 -25.34 -17.64 -15.98
N GLY A 308 -24.42 -18.36 -16.61
CA GLY A 308 -24.68 -19.33 -17.66
C GLY A 308 -24.22 -20.72 -17.25
N THR A 309 -24.42 -21.70 -18.11
CA THR A 309 -24.04 -23.09 -17.83
C THR A 309 -22.51 -23.20 -17.68
N GLY A 310 -22.04 -23.30 -16.42
CA GLY A 310 -20.62 -23.41 -16.09
C GLY A 310 -19.83 -22.10 -16.10
N THR A 311 -20.46 -20.95 -16.34
CA THR A 311 -19.78 -19.64 -16.37
C THR A 311 -20.56 -18.59 -15.58
N LYS A 312 -19.85 -17.72 -14.87
CA LYS A 312 -20.44 -16.63 -14.07
C LYS A 312 -19.69 -15.35 -14.35
N SER A 313 -20.43 -14.25 -14.44
CA SER A 313 -19.91 -12.88 -14.50
C SER A 313 -20.42 -12.12 -13.29
N SER A 314 -19.55 -11.36 -12.64
CA SER A 314 -19.85 -10.62 -11.42
C SER A 314 -19.68 -9.12 -11.64
N MET A 315 -20.38 -8.33 -10.84
CA MET A 315 -20.25 -6.88 -10.77
C MET A 315 -19.75 -6.44 -9.40
N GLU A 316 -18.75 -5.57 -9.41
CA GLU A 316 -18.15 -4.99 -8.21
C GLU A 316 -17.82 -3.53 -8.53
N PRO A 317 -18.67 -2.56 -8.14
CA PRO A 317 -18.31 -1.16 -8.24
C PRO A 317 -17.18 -0.86 -7.25
N ASP A 318 -16.37 0.15 -7.55
CA ASP A 318 -15.23 0.50 -6.70
C ASP A 318 -15.69 1.00 -5.33
N ILE A 319 -16.72 1.85 -5.32
CA ILE A 319 -17.25 2.47 -4.10
C ILE A 319 -18.77 2.63 -4.20
N LEU A 320 -19.46 2.28 -3.12
CA LEU A 320 -20.88 2.52 -2.90
C LEU A 320 -21.04 3.41 -1.67
N ILE A 321 -21.74 4.52 -1.85
CA ILE A 321 -22.11 5.44 -0.77
C ILE A 321 -23.61 5.33 -0.55
N LYS A 322 -24.04 5.07 0.69
CA LYS A 322 -25.45 5.21 1.08
C LYS A 322 -25.63 6.45 1.91
N VAL A 323 -26.55 7.31 1.48
CA VAL A 323 -26.87 8.57 2.11
C VAL A 323 -28.22 8.41 2.84
N PRO A 324 -28.27 8.60 4.16
CA PRO A 324 -29.51 8.49 4.92
C PRO A 324 -30.62 9.36 4.33
N GLY A 325 -31.75 8.75 3.97
CA GLY A 325 -32.91 9.44 3.40
C GLY A 325 -32.77 9.96 1.97
N LYS A 326 -31.62 9.78 1.30
CA LYS A 326 -31.38 10.27 -0.08
C LYS A 326 -31.02 9.18 -1.11
N GLY A 327 -30.82 7.94 -0.68
CA GLY A 327 -30.54 6.80 -1.56
C GLY A 327 -29.06 6.43 -1.63
N SER A 328 -28.62 5.81 -2.73
CA SER A 328 -27.24 5.38 -2.92
C SER A 328 -26.59 5.97 -4.16
N ILE A 329 -25.26 6.02 -4.12
CA ILE A 329 -24.39 6.58 -5.14
C ILE A 329 -23.31 5.55 -5.44
N VAL A 330 -23.13 5.22 -6.71
CA VAL A 330 -22.03 4.37 -7.15
C VAL A 330 -20.93 5.24 -7.76
N LEU A 331 -19.70 5.02 -7.32
CA LEU A 331 -18.52 5.65 -7.89
C LEU A 331 -17.66 4.57 -8.54
N ASP A 332 -17.17 4.87 -9.73
CA ASP A 332 -16.21 4.07 -10.48
C ASP A 332 -14.95 4.91 -10.70
N ALA A 333 -13.84 4.44 -10.16
CA ALA A 333 -12.57 5.14 -10.09
C ALA A 333 -11.73 4.80 -11.33
N LYS A 334 -11.25 5.84 -12.02
CA LYS A 334 -10.46 5.67 -13.23
C LYS A 334 -9.14 6.43 -13.11
N TRP A 335 -8.03 5.71 -13.03
CA TRP A 335 -6.69 6.30 -13.08
C TRP A 335 -6.26 6.56 -14.53
N LYS A 336 -6.85 7.58 -15.15
CA LYS A 336 -6.54 8.03 -16.51
C LYS A 336 -7.03 9.46 -16.70
N ARG A 337 -6.54 10.11 -17.75
CA ARG A 337 -7.16 11.34 -18.25
C ARG A 337 -8.28 11.01 -19.25
N PRO A 338 -9.50 11.54 -19.07
CA PRO A 338 -10.56 11.39 -20.04
C PRO A 338 -10.41 12.39 -21.20
N TYR A 339 -10.16 11.90 -22.42
CA TYR A 339 -10.20 12.76 -23.61
C TYR A 339 -11.65 13.02 -24.05
N GLY A 340 -12.19 14.19 -23.71
CA GLY A 340 -13.52 14.63 -24.15
C GLY A 340 -14.66 13.93 -23.40
N LYS A 341 -15.54 13.24 -24.13
CA LYS A 341 -16.74 12.60 -23.54
C LYS A 341 -16.37 11.28 -22.85
N PRO A 342 -17.08 10.89 -21.78
CA PRO A 342 -16.89 9.58 -21.15
C PRO A 342 -17.00 8.44 -22.15
N ALA A 343 -16.15 7.42 -21.99
CA ALA A 343 -16.20 6.26 -22.87
C ALA A 343 -17.55 5.55 -22.74
N GLY A 344 -18.15 5.16 -23.86
CA GLY A 344 -19.46 4.50 -23.85
C GLY A 344 -19.48 3.19 -23.05
N ALA A 345 -18.34 2.49 -22.94
CA ALA A 345 -18.20 1.32 -22.08
C ALA A 345 -18.30 1.67 -20.58
N ASP A 346 -17.62 2.74 -20.16
CA ASP A 346 -17.66 3.24 -18.78
C ASP A 346 -19.09 3.70 -18.42
N LEU A 347 -19.79 4.39 -19.34
CA LEU A 347 -21.19 4.79 -19.14
C LEU A 347 -22.15 3.59 -19.03
N ARG A 348 -21.98 2.57 -19.88
CA ARG A 348 -22.80 1.33 -19.79
C ARG A 348 -22.55 0.58 -18.49
N GLN A 349 -21.30 0.56 -18.03
CA GLN A 349 -20.93 -0.04 -16.75
C GLN A 349 -21.62 0.69 -15.58
N LEU A 350 -21.56 2.02 -15.55
CA LEU A 350 -22.28 2.82 -14.56
C LEU A 350 -23.78 2.57 -14.59
N TYR A 351 -24.41 2.53 -15.77
CA TYR A 351 -25.83 2.23 -15.88
C TYR A 351 -26.18 0.87 -15.26
N ALA A 352 -25.39 -0.15 -15.56
CA ALA A 352 -25.60 -1.48 -15.00
C ALA A 352 -25.41 -1.49 -13.47
N TYR A 353 -24.39 -0.79 -12.96
CA TYR A 353 -24.20 -0.65 -11.52
C TYR A 353 -25.36 0.09 -10.85
N ALA A 354 -25.86 1.17 -11.44
CA ALA A 354 -26.99 1.90 -10.90
C ALA A 354 -28.21 1.02 -10.73
N GLN A 355 -28.55 0.26 -11.78
CA GLN A 355 -29.69 -0.67 -11.74
C GLN A 355 -29.48 -1.80 -10.72
N TYR A 356 -28.29 -2.41 -10.71
CA TYR A 356 -28.00 -3.56 -9.86
C TYR A 356 -27.90 -3.20 -8.37
N TYR A 357 -27.38 -2.02 -8.05
CA TYR A 357 -27.17 -1.55 -6.67
C TYR A 357 -28.24 -0.54 -6.20
N GLY A 358 -29.28 -0.30 -7.00
CA GLY A 358 -30.37 0.64 -6.68
C GLY A 358 -29.89 2.07 -6.47
N ALA A 359 -28.85 2.48 -7.20
CA ALA A 359 -28.29 3.82 -7.09
C ALA A 359 -29.03 4.81 -7.98
N ASN A 360 -29.38 5.95 -7.39
CA ASN A 360 -30.00 7.05 -8.11
C ASN A 360 -28.96 7.82 -8.93
N HIS A 361 -27.69 7.64 -8.60
CA HIS A 361 -26.60 8.47 -9.08
C HIS A 361 -25.31 7.68 -9.26
N THR A 362 -24.61 8.00 -10.34
CA THR A 362 -23.35 7.35 -10.71
C THR A 362 -22.29 8.35 -11.10
N LEU A 363 -21.04 8.12 -10.70
CA LEU A 363 -19.94 9.05 -10.96
C LEU A 363 -18.70 8.31 -11.44
N LEU A 364 -18.09 8.81 -12.53
CA LEU A 364 -16.73 8.45 -12.92
C LEU A 364 -15.76 9.39 -12.20
N CYS A 365 -14.87 8.83 -11.38
CA CYS A 365 -13.91 9.57 -10.59
C CYS A 365 -12.50 9.51 -11.21
N TYR A 366 -12.11 10.59 -11.86
CA TYR A 366 -10.78 10.77 -12.45
C TYR A 366 -9.86 11.57 -11.52
N PRO A 367 -8.54 11.40 -11.58
CA PRO A 367 -7.62 12.35 -10.97
C PRO A 367 -7.71 13.72 -11.67
N TYR A 368 -7.61 14.81 -10.90
CA TYR A 368 -7.70 16.16 -11.42
C TYR A 368 -6.54 16.50 -12.36
N SER A 369 -6.89 17.05 -13.52
CA SER A 369 -5.98 17.68 -14.46
C SER A 369 -6.44 19.13 -14.72
N HIS A 370 -5.51 20.08 -14.89
CA HIS A 370 -5.85 21.51 -15.07
C HIS A 370 -6.66 21.83 -16.33
N MET A 371 -6.96 20.86 -17.19
CA MET A 371 -7.50 21.09 -18.54
C MET A 371 -8.93 20.57 -18.75
N GLU A 372 -9.54 19.91 -17.76
CA GLU A 372 -10.81 19.19 -17.94
C GLU A 372 -11.87 19.65 -16.94
N ALA A 373 -13.11 19.80 -17.41
CA ALA A 373 -14.26 20.18 -16.60
C ALA A 373 -15.17 18.97 -16.36
N ALA A 374 -15.75 18.89 -15.16
CA ALA A 374 -16.78 17.91 -14.82
C ALA A 374 -17.96 18.04 -15.80
N THR A 375 -18.52 16.91 -16.22
CA THR A 375 -19.66 16.85 -17.13
C THR A 375 -20.78 16.04 -16.49
N GLU A 376 -22.02 16.47 -16.69
CA GLU A 376 -23.21 15.78 -16.17
C GLU A 376 -24.12 15.34 -17.32
N GLY A 377 -24.86 14.26 -17.08
CA GLY A 377 -25.84 13.73 -18.01
C GLY A 377 -26.86 12.83 -17.30
N MET A 378 -27.88 12.43 -18.05
CA MET A 378 -28.92 11.52 -17.59
C MET A 378 -28.99 10.32 -18.52
N PHE A 379 -29.22 9.13 -17.97
CA PHE A 379 -29.50 7.97 -18.80
C PHE A 379 -30.93 8.05 -19.34
N MET A 380 -31.06 7.99 -20.67
CA MET A 380 -32.35 7.97 -21.33
C MET A 380 -33.04 6.62 -21.09
N LEU A 381 -34.34 6.66 -20.80
CA LEU A 381 -35.15 5.44 -20.67
C LEU A 381 -35.26 4.71 -22.02
N PRO A 382 -35.33 3.36 -22.02
CA PRO A 382 -35.55 2.61 -23.24
C PRO A 382 -36.88 2.99 -23.90
N TYR A 383 -36.86 3.24 -25.21
CA TYR A 383 -38.05 3.60 -26.01
C TYR A 383 -39.21 2.59 -25.90
N LEU A 384 -38.93 1.33 -25.49
CA LEU A 384 -39.90 0.23 -25.44
C LEU A 384 -40.53 -0.02 -24.05
N ALA A 385 -40.32 0.86 -23.06
CA ALA A 385 -40.92 0.72 -21.72
C ALA A 385 -41.69 1.99 -21.27
N PRO A 386 -42.83 2.32 -21.90
CA PRO A 386 -43.60 3.53 -21.59
C PRO A 386 -44.36 3.49 -20.24
N ASP A 387 -44.62 2.28 -19.68
CA ASP A 387 -45.46 2.09 -18.48
C ASP A 387 -44.65 1.78 -17.20
N ALA A 388 -43.39 2.22 -17.11
CA ALA A 388 -42.69 2.19 -15.82
C ALA A 388 -43.35 3.22 -14.89
N THR A 389 -44.24 2.77 -14.01
CA THR A 389 -45.09 3.62 -13.16
C THR A 389 -44.33 4.60 -12.27
N HIS A 390 -43.02 4.43 -12.09
CA HIS A 390 -42.11 5.41 -11.50
C HIS A 390 -40.73 5.26 -12.18
N PRO A 391 -40.40 6.03 -13.23
CA PRO A 391 -39.07 5.96 -13.80
C PRO A 391 -38.08 6.56 -12.81
N ILE A 392 -37.23 5.72 -12.21
CA ILE A 392 -36.10 6.20 -11.42
C ILE A 392 -35.14 6.88 -12.40
N THR A 393 -35.10 8.22 -12.38
CA THR A 393 -34.13 8.99 -13.14
C THR A 393 -32.75 8.75 -12.56
N ILE A 394 -31.92 7.99 -13.28
CA ILE A 394 -30.53 7.78 -12.90
C ILE A 394 -29.69 8.86 -13.57
N THR A 395 -29.02 9.68 -12.76
CA THR A 395 -28.05 10.65 -13.29
C THR A 395 -26.64 10.03 -13.31
N CYS A 396 -25.85 10.44 -14.30
CA CYS A 396 -24.44 10.10 -14.39
C CYS A 396 -23.60 11.35 -14.56
N GLY A 397 -22.43 11.39 -13.93
CA GLY A 397 -21.49 12.49 -14.09
C GLY A 397 -20.05 12.02 -14.14
N THR A 398 -19.17 12.91 -14.58
CA THR A 398 -17.73 12.82 -14.34
C THR A 398 -17.35 13.78 -13.24
N THR A 399 -16.38 13.37 -12.44
CA THR A 399 -15.74 14.24 -11.45
C THR A 399 -14.23 14.10 -11.52
N PHE A 400 -13.56 15.13 -11.03
CA PHE A 400 -12.12 15.25 -10.99
C PHE A 400 -11.69 15.44 -9.55
N VAL A 401 -10.86 14.53 -9.05
CA VAL A 401 -10.41 14.50 -7.66
C VAL A 401 -8.98 14.99 -7.60
N ARG A 402 -8.76 16.10 -6.88
CA ARG A 402 -7.44 16.69 -6.70
C ARG A 402 -6.66 15.98 -5.61
N VAL A 403 -5.42 15.64 -5.92
CA VAL A 403 -4.44 15.10 -4.96
C VAL A 403 -3.29 16.10 -4.85
N GLY A 404 -3.16 16.75 -3.71
CA GLY A 404 -2.17 17.81 -3.44
C GLY A 404 -2.63 19.22 -3.82
N GLY A 405 -2.45 20.20 -2.93
CA GLY A 405 -2.64 21.62 -3.24
C GLY A 405 -2.55 22.54 -2.01
N ALA A 406 -1.66 23.55 -2.09
CA ALA A 406 -1.79 24.79 -1.32
C ALA A 406 -2.80 25.70 -2.03
N SER A 407 -3.67 26.34 -1.25
CA SER A 407 -4.73 27.25 -1.71
C SER A 407 -4.18 28.41 -2.55
N SER A 408 -4.79 28.70 -3.70
CA SER A 408 -4.62 29.97 -4.42
C SER A 408 -5.94 30.68 -4.72
N HIS A 409 -7.06 30.22 -4.15
CA HIS A 409 -8.35 30.90 -4.25
C HIS A 409 -8.74 31.51 -2.89
N PRO A 410 -9.15 32.80 -2.82
CA PRO A 410 -9.37 33.49 -1.54
C PRO A 410 -10.60 33.05 -0.74
N ASP A 411 -11.54 32.30 -1.34
CA ASP A 411 -12.87 32.05 -0.75
C ASP A 411 -13.17 30.57 -0.44
N GLU A 412 -12.16 29.69 -0.26
CA GLU A 412 -12.40 28.28 0.11
C GLU A 412 -11.85 27.92 1.51
N PRO A 413 -12.58 27.11 2.31
CA PRO A 413 -12.18 26.80 3.67
C PRO A 413 -10.82 26.12 3.75
N SER A 414 -10.04 26.59 4.71
CA SER A 414 -8.67 26.23 5.04
C SER A 414 -8.45 24.74 5.27
N LEU A 415 -7.20 24.35 5.03
CA LEU A 415 -6.52 23.09 5.36
C LEU A 415 -7.00 22.46 6.69
N ASP A 416 -6.87 21.13 6.83
CA ASP A 416 -6.96 20.51 8.16
C ASP A 416 -5.81 20.99 9.08
N ASP A 417 -5.89 20.69 10.38
CA ASP A 417 -4.90 21.13 11.40
C ASP A 417 -3.46 20.64 11.11
N GLN A 418 -3.29 19.75 10.14
CA GLN A 418 -1.99 19.23 9.69
C GLN A 418 -1.54 19.81 8.34
N GLY A 419 -2.33 20.69 7.71
CA GLY A 419 -1.96 21.38 6.48
C GLY A 419 -2.21 20.57 5.20
N TYR A 420 -3.14 19.61 5.20
CA TYR A 420 -3.31 18.67 4.09
C TYR A 420 -4.73 18.57 3.53
N LEU A 421 -4.79 18.01 2.31
CA LEU A 421 -5.83 18.08 1.29
C LEU A 421 -7.29 17.91 1.74
N ARG A 422 -8.13 18.85 1.27
CA ARG A 422 -9.48 18.51 0.80
C ARG A 422 -9.36 17.78 -0.54
N CYS A 423 -9.70 16.48 -0.60
CA CYS A 423 -10.46 16.03 -1.76
C CYS A 423 -11.72 16.88 -1.71
N SER A 424 -11.82 17.91 -2.56
CA SER A 424 -13.03 18.74 -2.61
C SER A 424 -14.15 17.74 -2.90
N PRO A 425 -15.01 17.45 -1.91
CA PRO A 425 -16.05 16.48 -2.12
C PRO A 425 -16.83 17.02 -3.30
N ILE A 426 -16.98 16.19 -4.32
CA ILE A 426 -17.56 16.52 -5.63
C ILE A 426 -18.61 17.62 -5.42
N PRO A 427 -18.54 18.79 -6.09
CA PRO A 427 -19.55 19.84 -5.90
C PRO A 427 -21.00 19.33 -5.96
N GLN A 428 -21.22 18.22 -6.68
CA GLN A 428 -22.47 17.44 -6.74
C GLN A 428 -22.79 16.60 -5.48
N LEU A 429 -21.80 16.03 -4.78
CA LEU A 429 -22.02 15.39 -3.48
C LEU A 429 -22.33 16.42 -2.40
N LEU A 430 -21.72 17.61 -2.49
CA LEU A 430 -21.97 18.73 -1.56
C LEU A 430 -23.42 19.22 -1.63
N SER A 431 -24.01 19.32 -2.83
CA SER A 431 -25.42 19.69 -2.98
C SER A 431 -26.38 18.66 -2.34
N TRP A 432 -25.88 17.46 -2.02
CA TRP A 432 -26.65 16.41 -1.37
C TRP A 432 -26.28 16.17 0.09
N LEU A 433 -25.43 17.03 0.66
CA LEU A 433 -25.30 17.12 2.10
C LEU A 433 -26.66 17.50 2.74
N PRO A 434 -26.95 17.09 3.99
CA PRO A 434 -28.11 17.59 4.71
C PRO A 434 -28.00 19.13 4.87
N GLU A 435 -29.11 19.88 4.78
CA GLU A 435 -29.13 21.35 4.99
C GLU A 435 -28.51 21.78 6.33
N GLN A 436 -28.39 20.87 7.31
CA GLN A 436 -27.74 21.12 8.59
C GLN A 436 -26.21 21.09 8.56
N ALA A 437 -25.58 20.69 7.45
CA ALA A 437 -24.12 20.63 7.31
C ALA A 437 -23.47 22.02 7.11
N GLU A 438 -24.24 23.04 6.72
CA GLU A 438 -23.75 24.44 6.65
C GLU A 438 -23.47 25.04 8.04
N LYS A 439 -23.89 24.36 9.12
CA LYS A 439 -23.64 24.75 10.52
C LYS A 439 -22.68 23.80 11.25
N LEU A 440 -21.84 23.06 10.54
CA LEU A 440 -20.74 22.36 11.20
C LEU A 440 -19.63 23.39 11.50
N PRO A 441 -19.14 23.48 12.75
CA PRO A 441 -17.94 24.27 13.01
C PRO A 441 -16.83 23.71 12.13
N SER A 442 -15.93 24.56 11.66
CA SER A 442 -14.80 24.15 10.81
C SER A 442 -14.24 22.82 11.28
N ILE A 443 -13.98 21.91 10.35
CA ILE A 443 -13.53 20.53 10.61
C ILE A 443 -12.28 20.48 11.51
N SER A 444 -11.60 21.61 11.75
CA SER A 444 -10.57 21.83 12.79
C SER A 444 -11.05 21.73 14.25
N SER A 445 -12.32 22.02 14.56
CA SER A 445 -12.77 22.15 15.95
C SER A 445 -13.01 20.84 16.70
N GLN A 446 -13.28 19.73 15.98
CA GLN A 446 -13.47 18.41 16.59
C GLN A 446 -12.19 17.57 16.66
N ALA A 447 -11.16 17.88 15.86
CA ALA A 447 -9.82 17.29 16.00
C ALA A 447 -9.11 17.81 17.27
N ALA A 448 -9.32 19.07 17.65
CA ALA A 448 -8.76 19.65 18.88
C ALA A 448 -9.31 19.03 20.18
N ALA A 449 -10.53 18.49 20.17
CA ALA A 449 -11.16 17.91 21.37
C ALA A 449 -10.72 16.46 21.67
N LEU A 450 -10.11 15.77 20.71
CA LEU A 450 -9.58 14.40 20.88
C LEU A 450 -8.06 14.36 21.15
N GLY A 451 -7.39 15.52 21.16
CA GLY A 451 -5.98 15.69 21.52
C GLY A 451 -5.73 16.07 22.99
N GLN A 452 -6.79 16.17 23.80
CA GLN A 452 -6.71 16.40 25.24
C GLN A 452 -7.54 15.35 25.99
N GLN A 453 -7.19 14.08 25.85
CA GLN A 453 -7.44 13.04 26.88
C GLN A 453 -6.55 11.82 26.69
#